data_AF-A0A0Q3IT18-F1
#
_entry.id   AF-A0A0Q3IT18-F1
#
_cell.length_a   1.000
_cell.length_b   1.000
_cell.length_c   1.000
_cell.angle_alpha   90.00
_cell.angle_beta   90.00
_cell.angle_gamma   90.00
#
_symmetry.space_group_name_H-M   'P 1'
#
loop_
_entity.id
_entity.type
_entity.pdbx_description
1 polymer ?
#
loop_
_entity_poly.entity_id
_entity_poly.type
_entity_poly.pdbx_seq_one_letter_code
_entity_poly.pdbx_strand_id
1 'polypeptide(L)'
;MWVLLLLLLLNLLSISLLGSFRISLPAIRTRVSGTADEEPVDPKKYLEERCKPQCVKPLYEYERCVKRVESDDTGHKHCTGQYFDYLSCIDKCVAPKLFEKLK
;
A
#
# COMPACT_ATOMS: atom_id res chain seq x y z
N MET A 1 -6.40 -25.76 39.23
CA MET A 1 -5.40 -26.26 38.25
C MET A 1 -6.06 -26.82 36.99
N TRP A 2 -7.09 -27.67 37.08
CA TRP A 2 -7.77 -28.28 35.92
C TRP A 2 -8.54 -27.29 35.03
N VAL A 3 -9.07 -26.20 35.59
CA VAL A 3 -9.78 -25.15 34.82
C VAL A 3 -8.85 -24.41 33.84
N LEU A 4 -7.60 -24.15 34.24
CA LEU A 4 -6.61 -23.50 33.38
C LEU A 4 -6.21 -24.40 32.21
N LEU A 5 -6.10 -25.72 32.47
CA LEU A 5 -5.79 -26.72 31.45
C LEU A 5 -6.95 -26.86 30.45
N LEU A 6 -8.20 -26.82 30.93
CA LEU A 6 -9.40 -26.85 30.08
C LEU A 6 -9.51 -25.60 29.18
N LEU A 7 -9.21 -24.42 29.73
CA LEU A 7 -9.19 -23.15 28.98
C LEU A 7 -8.09 -23.11 27.93
N LEU A 8 -6.90 -23.66 28.21
CA LEU A 8 -5.82 -23.78 27.22
C LEU A 8 -6.22 -24.71 26.06
N LEU A 9 -6.85 -25.85 26.36
CA LEU A 9 -7.32 -26.80 25.35
C LEU A 9 -8.45 -26.21 24.49
N LEU A 10 -9.37 -25.45 25.08
CA LEU A 10 -10.42 -24.74 24.35
C LEU A 10 -9.84 -23.66 23.41
N ASN A 11 -8.84 -22.89 23.87
CA ASN A 11 -8.17 -21.88 23.03
C ASN A 11 -7.40 -22.50 21.84
N LEU A 12 -6.72 -23.63 22.05
CA LEU A 12 -6.04 -24.38 20.98
C LEU A 12 -7.01 -24.90 19.91
N LEU A 13 -8.21 -25.34 20.32
CA LEU A 13 -9.25 -25.78 19.41
C LEU A 13 -9.84 -24.62 18.60
N SER A 14 -9.98 -23.43 19.20
CA SER A 14 -10.42 -22.21 18.51
C SER A 14 -9.41 -21.67 17.50
N ILE A 15 -8.10 -21.71 17.82
CA ILE A 15 -7.03 -21.29 16.91
C ILE A 15 -7.01 -22.15 15.63
N SER A 16 -7.33 -23.43 15.75
CA SER A 16 -7.39 -24.37 14.63
C SER A 16 -8.59 -24.13 13.69
N LEU A 17 -9.69 -23.56 14.20
CA LEU A 17 -10.92 -23.33 13.43
C LEU A 17 -10.94 -21.96 12.72
N LEU A 18 -10.17 -20.97 13.17
CA LEU A 18 -10.06 -19.65 12.55
C LEU A 18 -9.04 -19.61 11.38
N GLY A 19 -8.22 -20.65 11.21
CA GLY A 19 -7.19 -20.73 10.16
C GLY A 19 -7.70 -21.01 8.73
N SER A 20 -9.00 -21.25 8.55
CA SER A 20 -9.57 -21.67 7.24
C SER A 20 -10.26 -20.55 6.47
N PHE A 21 -10.29 -19.31 6.97
CA PHE A 21 -10.84 -18.17 6.24
C PHE A 21 -9.78 -17.57 5.32
N ARG A 22 -9.37 -18.33 4.28
CA ARG A 22 -8.69 -17.75 3.12
C ARG A 22 -9.70 -16.85 2.41
N ILE A 23 -9.64 -15.55 2.70
CA ILE A 23 -10.31 -14.52 1.94
C ILE A 23 -9.81 -14.67 0.49
N SER A 24 -10.65 -15.25 -0.36
CA SER A 24 -10.48 -15.31 -1.79
C SER A 24 -10.60 -13.89 -2.32
N LEU A 25 -9.51 -13.13 -2.28
CA LEU A 25 -9.42 -11.88 -3.00
C LEU A 25 -9.39 -12.22 -4.50
N PRO A 26 -10.35 -11.74 -5.31
CA PRO A 26 -10.32 -11.99 -6.74
C PRO A 26 -9.07 -11.29 -7.28
N ALA A 27 -8.12 -12.08 -7.76
CA ALA A 27 -6.96 -11.59 -8.47
C ALA A 27 -7.44 -10.71 -9.63
N ILE A 28 -7.17 -9.40 -9.55
CA ILE A 28 -7.26 -8.50 -10.69
C ILE A 28 -6.36 -9.12 -11.76
N ARG A 29 -6.98 -9.59 -12.84
CA ARG A 29 -6.32 -10.24 -13.96
C ARG A 29 -5.49 -9.21 -14.73
N THR A 30 -4.25 -8.98 -14.32
CA THR A 30 -3.23 -8.34 -15.16
C THR A 30 -2.92 -9.30 -16.30
N ARG A 31 -3.49 -9.06 -17.47
CA ARG A 31 -3.17 -9.84 -18.67
C ARG A 31 -1.78 -9.40 -19.17
N VAL A 32 -0.73 -10.00 -18.62
CA VAL A 32 0.65 -9.88 -19.15
C VAL A 32 0.88 -11.07 -20.08
N SER A 33 1.09 -10.77 -21.36
CA SER A 33 1.57 -11.73 -22.36
C SER A 33 3.06 -11.52 -22.51
N GLY A 34 3.86 -12.44 -21.96
CA GLY A 34 5.31 -12.42 -22.05
C GLY A 34 5.85 -13.78 -21.62
N THR A 35 6.81 -14.30 -22.37
CA THR A 35 7.54 -15.55 -22.10
C THR A 35 8.01 -15.62 -20.65
N ALA A 36 7.85 -16.79 -20.03
CA ALA A 36 8.17 -17.04 -18.63
C ALA A 36 9.64 -16.69 -18.30
N ASP A 37 9.81 -15.98 -17.18
CA ASP A 37 11.01 -15.82 -16.34
C ASP A 37 11.75 -14.48 -16.27
N GLU A 38 11.24 -13.40 -16.89
CA GLU A 38 11.71 -12.05 -16.52
C GLU A 38 10.52 -11.10 -16.39
N GLU A 39 10.15 -10.79 -15.13
CA GLU A 39 9.10 -9.81 -14.84
C GLU A 39 9.58 -8.44 -15.37
N PRO A 40 8.91 -7.81 -16.35
CA PRO A 40 9.35 -6.53 -16.87
C PRO A 40 9.29 -5.50 -15.74
N VAL A 41 10.46 -5.04 -15.29
CA VAL A 41 10.57 -4.05 -14.21
C VAL A 41 9.95 -2.75 -14.69
N ASP A 42 8.82 -2.35 -14.09
CA ASP A 42 8.17 -1.07 -14.38
C ASP A 42 9.14 0.09 -14.08
N PRO A 43 9.63 0.82 -15.11
CA PRO A 43 10.56 1.92 -14.91
C PRO A 43 9.98 3.06 -14.06
N LYS A 44 8.65 3.17 -13.99
CA LYS A 44 7.95 4.18 -13.20
C LYS A 44 8.26 4.05 -11.71
N LYS A 45 8.17 2.83 -11.16
CA LYS A 45 8.40 2.58 -9.71
C LYS A 45 9.78 3.06 -9.25
N TYR A 46 10.81 2.76 -10.06
CA TYR A 46 12.18 3.19 -9.77
C TYR A 46 12.38 4.71 -9.90
N LEU A 47 11.64 5.36 -10.80
CA LEU A 47 11.68 6.82 -10.95
C LEU A 47 10.96 7.53 -9.81
N GLU A 48 9.83 7.00 -9.34
CA GLU A 48 9.10 7.52 -8.19
C GLU A 48 9.98 7.52 -6.93
N GLU A 49 10.69 6.42 -6.65
CA GLU A 49 11.60 6.34 -5.49
C GLU A 49 12.71 7.39 -5.55
N ARG A 50 13.25 7.66 -6.74
CA ARG A 50 14.27 8.70 -6.94
C ARG A 50 13.71 10.12 -6.84
N CYS A 51 12.41 10.31 -7.07
CA CYS A 51 11.74 11.61 -6.98
C CYS A 51 11.22 11.93 -5.56
N LYS A 52 11.00 10.93 -4.69
CA LYS A 52 10.63 11.13 -3.27
C LYS A 52 11.47 12.17 -2.53
N PRO A 53 12.82 12.15 -2.54
CA PRO A 53 13.63 13.13 -1.81
C PRO A 53 13.53 14.56 -2.35
N GLN A 54 13.03 14.75 -3.58
CA GLN A 54 12.83 16.09 -4.16
C GLN A 54 11.49 16.71 -3.73
N CYS A 55 10.54 15.87 -3.30
CA CYS A 55 9.17 16.24 -2.94
C CYS A 55 8.90 16.17 -1.42
N VAL A 56 9.93 16.45 -0.60
CA VAL A 56 9.86 16.31 0.87
C VAL A 56 8.83 17.23 1.52
N LYS A 57 8.66 18.47 1.02
CA LYS A 57 7.70 19.42 1.60
C LYS A 57 6.25 18.92 1.49
N PRO A 58 5.71 18.61 0.29
CA PRO A 58 4.35 18.11 0.19
C PRO A 58 4.19 16.72 0.83
N LEU A 59 5.23 15.89 0.87
CA LEU A 59 5.22 14.63 1.61
C LEU A 59 4.98 14.87 3.12
N TYR A 60 5.70 15.81 3.72
CA TYR A 60 5.53 16.17 5.13
C TYR A 60 4.14 16.72 5.44
N GLU A 61 3.58 17.55 4.56
CA GLU A 61 2.22 18.07 4.69
C GLU A 61 1.15 16.97 4.59
N TYR A 62 1.36 16.00 3.70
CA TYR A 62 0.52 14.81 3.58
C TYR A 62 0.60 13.94 4.85
N GLU A 63 1.80 13.63 5.36
CA GLU A 63 1.97 12.86 6.60
C GLU A 63 1.31 13.55 7.80
N ARG A 64 1.41 14.88 7.89
CA ARG A 64 0.72 15.66 8.92
C ARG A 64 -0.80 15.56 8.78
N CYS A 65 -1.31 15.53 7.56
CA CYS A 65 -2.73 15.31 7.31
C CYS A 65 -3.16 13.90 7.75
N VAL A 66 -2.39 12.86 7.41
CA VAL A 66 -2.67 11.46 7.76
C VAL A 66 -2.81 11.32 9.27
N LYS A 67 -1.85 11.84 10.05
CA LYS A 67 -1.91 11.82 11.53
C LYS A 67 -3.15 12.52 12.11
N ARG A 68 -3.67 13.54 11.44
CA ARG A 68 -4.89 14.23 11.85
C ARG A 68 -6.12 13.35 11.58
N VAL A 69 -6.18 12.74 10.40
CA VAL A 69 -7.32 11.89 9.98
C VAL A 69 -7.34 10.55 10.73
N GLU A 70 -6.19 10.03 11.15
CA GLU A 70 -6.11 8.82 11.99
C GLU A 70 -6.86 8.96 13.32
N SER A 71 -6.97 10.19 13.85
CA SER A 71 -7.71 10.47 15.09
C SER A 71 -9.21 10.69 14.88
N ASP A 72 -9.72 10.57 13.65
CA ASP A 72 -11.09 10.92 13.29
C ASP A 72 -11.97 9.70 13.02
N ASP A 73 -12.92 9.43 13.92
CA ASP A 73 -13.86 8.30 13.80
C ASP A 73 -15.08 8.60 12.90
N THR A 74 -15.25 9.85 12.47
CA THR A 74 -16.43 10.28 11.70
C THR A 74 -16.38 9.89 10.22
N GLY A 75 -15.23 9.48 9.71
CA GLY A 75 -15.05 9.07 8.31
C GLY A 75 -15.18 10.21 7.27
N HIS A 76 -15.42 11.45 7.69
CA HIS A 76 -15.59 12.60 6.79
C HIS A 76 -14.30 13.36 6.50
N LYS A 77 -13.22 13.12 7.25
CA LYS A 77 -11.94 13.82 7.07
C LYS A 77 -11.07 13.04 6.09
N HIS A 78 -10.50 13.73 5.11
CA HIS A 78 -9.67 13.12 4.07
C HIS A 78 -8.43 13.97 3.74
N CYS A 79 -7.41 13.33 3.20
CA CYS A 79 -6.13 13.94 2.81
C CYS A 79 -5.93 14.01 1.29
N THR A 80 -7.00 13.89 0.51
CA THR A 80 -6.93 13.85 -0.96
C THR A 80 -6.28 15.10 -1.54
N GLY A 81 -6.51 16.28 -0.97
CA GLY A 81 -5.84 17.52 -1.40
C GLY A 81 -4.32 17.45 -1.26
N GLN A 82 -3.83 17.16 -0.05
CA GLN A 82 -2.38 17.06 0.19
C GLN A 82 -1.75 15.90 -0.58
N TYR A 83 -2.49 14.81 -0.78
CA TYR A 83 -2.06 13.69 -1.59
C TYR A 83 -1.90 14.09 -3.06
N PHE A 84 -2.80 14.89 -3.62
CA PHE A 84 -2.67 15.41 -4.97
C PHE A 84 -1.51 16.40 -5.12
N ASP A 85 -1.22 17.21 -4.11
CA ASP A 85 -0.04 18.08 -4.11
C ASP A 85 1.27 17.28 -4.12
N TYR A 86 1.34 16.22 -3.31
CA TYR A 86 2.47 15.29 -3.29
C TYR A 86 2.63 14.55 -4.62
N LEU A 87 1.56 13.98 -5.16
CA LEU A 87 1.58 13.30 -6.45
C LEU A 87 1.94 14.26 -7.59
N SER A 88 1.41 15.49 -7.59
CA SER A 88 1.75 16.49 -8.61
C SER A 88 3.25 16.77 -8.64
N CYS A 89 3.91 16.82 -7.48
CA CYS A 89 5.36 16.98 -7.41
C CYS A 89 6.10 15.75 -7.98
N ILE A 90 5.69 14.54 -7.58
CA ILE A 90 6.31 13.30 -8.07
C ILE A 90 6.12 13.17 -9.59
N ASP A 91 4.91 13.39 -10.11
CA ASP A 91 4.61 13.29 -11.54
C ASP A 91 5.41 14.30 -12.36
N LYS A 92 5.56 15.54 -11.88
CA LYS A 92 6.43 16.55 -12.53
C LYS A 92 7.89 16.10 -12.61
N CYS A 93 8.37 15.37 -11.60
CA CYS A 93 9.73 14.83 -11.58
C CYS A 93 9.90 13.56 -12.43
N VAL A 94 8.89 12.69 -12.47
CA VAL A 94 8.91 11.39 -13.15
C VAL A 94 8.64 11.53 -14.65
N ALA A 95 7.68 12.37 -15.06
CA ALA A 95 7.23 12.52 -16.43
C ALA A 95 8.36 12.62 -17.47
N PRO A 96 9.33 13.56 -17.37
CA PRO A 96 10.37 13.68 -18.40
C PRO A 96 11.24 12.41 -18.52
N LYS A 97 11.57 11.77 -17.38
CA LYS A 97 12.43 10.58 -17.33
C LYS A 97 11.71 9.30 -17.75
N LEU A 98 10.39 9.26 -17.55
CA LEU A 98 9.56 8.11 -17.88
C LEU A 98 9.32 8.03 -19.38
N PHE A 99 9.00 9.17 -20.02
CA PHE A 99 8.79 9.23 -21.47
C PHE A 99 10.07 9.00 -22.29
N GLU A 100 11.26 9.23 -21.71
CA GLU A 100 12.52 8.81 -22.34
C GLU A 100 12.72 7.28 -22.37
N LYS A 101 12.11 6.56 -21.42
CA LYS A 101 12.25 5.10 -21.28
C LYS A 101 11.15 4.31 -21.99
N LEU A 102 10.00 4.95 -22.21
CA LEU A 102 8.88 4.37 -22.94
C LEU A 102 9.10 4.64 -24.44
N LYS A 103 9.22 3.57 -25.23
CA LYS A 103 9.42 3.61 -26.68
C LYS A 103 8.15 3.20 -27.41
#